data_AF-A0A969U7K0-F1
#
_entry.id   AF-A0A969U7K0-F1
#
_cell.length_a   1.000
_cell.length_b   1.000
_cell.length_c   1.000
_cell.angle_alpha   90.00
_cell.angle_beta   90.00
_cell.angle_gamma   90.00
#
_symmetry.space_group_name_H-M   'P 1'
#
loop_
_entity.id
_entity.type
_entity.pdbx_description
1 polymer ?
#
loop_
_entity_poly.entity_id
_entity_poly.type
_entity_poly.pdbx_seq_one_letter_code
_entity_poly.pdbx_strand_id
1 'polypeptide(L)' 'MNSTLAYLTTQLDRAIVAALGEDYAGTDPLLVLSSNPKFGDYQANMAMGLAKKLGQQPRAIAQSIVDNLDVAAVCEP' A
#
# COMPACT_ATOMS: atom_id res chain seq x y z
N MET A 1 -1.21 -20.73 -2.99
CA MET A 1 -0.79 -19.33 -3.23
C MET A 1 -1.79 -18.45 -2.51
N ASN A 2 -1.34 -17.63 -1.55
CA ASN A 2 -2.23 -16.86 -0.67
C ASN A 2 -3.02 -15.82 -1.49
N SER A 3 -4.26 -16.14 -1.84
CA SER A 3 -5.15 -15.29 -2.64
C SER A 3 -5.29 -13.88 -2.06
N THR A 4 -5.23 -13.74 -0.73
CA THR A 4 -5.30 -12.45 -0.04
C THR A 4 -4.09 -11.57 -0.30
N LEU A 5 -2.86 -12.12 -0.28
CA LEU A 5 -1.65 -11.35 -0.57
C LEU A 5 -1.68 -10.83 -2.01
N ALA A 6 -2.04 -11.70 -2.97
CA ALA A 6 -2.14 -11.29 -4.37
C ALA A 6 -3.20 -10.20 -4.55
N TYR A 7 -4.37 -10.34 -3.92
CA TYR A 7 -5.43 -9.33 -3.93
C TYR A 7 -4.96 -7.99 -3.35
N LEU A 8 -4.36 -8.00 -2.16
CA LEU A 8 -3.86 -6.79 -1.50
C LEU A 8 -2.78 -6.10 -2.33
N THR A 9 -1.86 -6.85 -2.95
CA THR A 9 -0.85 -6.30 -3.86
C THR A 9 -1.52 -5.60 -5.06
N THR A 10 -2.53 -6.21 -5.68
CA THR A 10 -3.26 -5.59 -6.80
C THR A 10 -4.00 -4.33 -6.36
N GLN A 11 -4.65 -4.33 -5.20
CA GLN A 11 -5.36 -3.15 -4.70
C GLN A 11 -4.40 -2.02 -4.30
N LEU A 12 -3.24 -2.36 -3.74
CA LEU A 12 -2.20 -1.37 -3.45
C LEU A 12 -1.61 -0.75 -4.70
N ASP A 13 -1.33 -1.52 -5.76
CA ASP A 13 -0.85 -0.97 -7.03
C ASP A 13 -1.85 0.03 -7.63
N ARG A 14 -3.14 -0.32 -7.64
CA ARG A 14 -4.22 0.59 -8.07
C ARG A 14 -4.29 1.86 -7.22
N ALA A 15 -4.19 1.73 -5.91
CA ALA A 15 -4.23 2.86 -4.99
C ALA A 15 -3.00 3.78 -5.16
N ILE A 16 -1.82 3.20 -5.40
CA ILE A 16 -0.58 3.95 -5.70
C ILE A 16 -0.77 4.76 -6.99
N VAL A 17 -1.26 4.15 -8.06
CA VAL A 17 -1.49 4.83 -9.35
C VAL A 17 -2.52 5.94 -9.20
N ALA A 18 -3.62 5.69 -8.48
CA ALA A 18 -4.65 6.71 -8.21
C ALA A 18 -4.10 7.89 -7.40
N ALA A 19 -3.25 7.63 -6.41
CA ALA A 19 -2.71 8.64 -5.51
C ALA A 19 -1.54 9.45 -6.10
N LEU A 20 -0.70 8.82 -6.92
CA LEU A 20 0.60 9.37 -7.34
C LEU A 20 0.75 9.51 -8.87
N GLY A 21 -0.13 8.90 -9.65
CA GLY A 21 -0.13 8.91 -11.11
C GLY A 21 0.45 7.65 -11.75
N GLU A 22 0.23 7.50 -13.05
CA GLU A 22 0.65 6.35 -13.88
C GLU A 22 2.16 6.10 -13.88
N ASP A 23 2.97 7.13 -13.66
CA ASP A 23 4.44 7.00 -13.57
C ASP A 23 4.90 6.11 -12.40
N TYR A 24 4.00 5.84 -11.45
CA TYR A 24 4.24 4.99 -10.28
C TYR A 24 3.58 3.61 -10.39
N ALA A 25 2.99 3.27 -11.55
CA ALA A 25 2.46 1.93 -11.81
C ALA A 25 3.55 0.85 -11.66
N GLY A 26 3.21 -0.27 -11.04
CA GLY A 26 4.17 -1.35 -10.76
C GLY A 26 5.16 -1.03 -9.65
N THR A 27 4.96 0.03 -8.86
CA THR A 27 5.72 0.25 -7.64
C THR A 27 5.48 -0.92 -6.68
N ASP A 28 6.54 -1.60 -6.27
CA ASP A 28 6.44 -2.66 -5.28
C ASP A 28 5.90 -2.10 -3.94
N PRO A 29 4.74 -2.57 -3.46
CA PRO A 29 4.20 -2.12 -2.18
C PRO A 29 5.05 -2.55 -0.98
N LEU A 30 6.01 -3.46 -1.17
CA LEU A 30 6.79 -4.10 -0.11
C LEU A 30 5.86 -4.72 0.94
N LEU A 31 4.83 -5.44 0.46
CA LEU A 31 3.80 -6.04 1.28
C LEU A 31 4.33 -7.29 1.99
N VAL A 32 4.26 -7.29 3.32
CA VAL A 32 4.71 -8.39 4.18
C VAL A 32 3.66 -8.73 5.22
N LEU A 33 3.69 -9.97 5.71
CA LEU A 33 2.96 -10.33 6.92
C LEU A 33 3.53 -9.55 8.09
N SER A 34 2.64 -8.97 8.89
CA SER A 34 3.03 -8.25 10.08
C SER A 34 3.58 -9.21 11.13
N SER A 35 4.78 -8.95 11.64
CA SER A 35 5.37 -9.76 12.72
C SER A 35 4.84 -9.37 14.11
N ASN A 36 4.15 -8.22 14.22
CA ASN A 36 3.58 -7.72 15.47
C ASN A 36 2.08 -7.44 15.27
N PRO A 37 1.18 -8.14 15.97
CA PRO A 37 -0.27 -7.97 15.84
C PRO A 37 -0.76 -6.54 16.06
N LYS A 38 -0.01 -5.70 16.80
CA LYS A 38 -0.35 -4.28 16.99
C LYS A 38 -0.32 -3.45 15.71
N PHE A 39 0.33 -3.96 14.66
CA PHE A 39 0.43 -3.30 13.36
C PHE A 39 -0.48 -3.94 12.30
N GLY A 40 -1.49 -4.69 12.73
CA GLY A 40 -2.43 -5.40 11.85
C GLY A 40 -1.84 -6.70 11.29
N ASP A 41 -2.52 -7.27 10.29
CA ASP A 41 -2.16 -8.56 9.68
C ASP A 41 -1.05 -8.42 8.62
N TYR A 42 -1.06 -7.30 7.91
CA TYR A 42 -0.13 -7.00 6.82
C TYR A 42 0.41 -5.58 6.94
N GLN A 43 1.62 -5.38 6.43
CA GLN A 43 2.26 -4.07 6.36
C GLN A 43 2.80 -3.83 4.96
N ALA A 44 2.64 -2.61 4.46
CA ALA A 44 3.20 -2.18 3.18
C ALA A 44 4.18 -1.01 3.42
N ASN A 45 5.43 -1.18 2.98
CA ASN A 45 6.55 -0.32 3.39
C ASN A 45 7.09 0.58 2.27
N MET A 46 6.30 0.80 1.21
CA MET A 46 6.71 1.57 0.03
C MET A 46 6.86 3.08 0.26
N ALA A 47 6.11 3.66 1.22
CA ALA A 47 6.02 5.12 1.39
C ALA A 47 7.37 5.79 1.71
N MET A 48 8.25 5.11 2.46
CA MET A 48 9.60 5.61 2.76
C MET A 48 10.49 5.69 1.51
N GLY A 49 10.41 4.71 0.62
CA GLY A 49 11.16 4.71 -0.65
C GLY A 49 10.65 5.76 -1.62
N LEU A 50 9.33 5.99 -1.63
CA LEU A 50 8.68 7.00 -2.45
C LEU A 50 8.97 8.43 -1.98
N ALA A 51 9.13 8.66 -0.67
CA ALA A 51 9.42 9.98 -0.11
C ALA A 51 10.65 10.65 -0.73
N LYS A 52 11.71 9.89 -1.00
CA LYS A 52 12.91 10.43 -1.65
C LYS A 52 12.65 10.83 -3.11
N LYS A 53 11.82 10.08 -3.82
CA LYS A 53 11.48 10.34 -5.24
C LYS A 53 10.53 11.54 -5.37
N LEU A 54 9.54 11.62 -4.49
CA LEU A 54 8.47 12.63 -4.50
C LEU A 54 8.84 13.92 -3.77
N GLY A 55 9.88 13.92 -2.92
CA GLY A 55 10.22 15.06 -2.07
C GLY A 55 9.15 15.37 -1.01
N GLN A 56 8.32 14.38 -0.66
CA GLN A 56 7.19 14.52 0.25
C GLN A 56 7.43 13.74 1.56
N GLN A 57 6.70 14.11 2.61
CA GLN A 57 6.74 13.37 3.88
C GLN A 57 6.15 11.96 3.69
N PRO A 58 6.81 10.89 4.15
CA PRO A 58 6.32 9.51 3.99
C PRO A 58 4.88 9.31 4.49
N ARG A 59 4.50 9.99 5.58
CA ARG A 59 3.14 9.92 6.13
C ARG A 59 2.10 10.50 5.19
N ALA A 60 2.40 11.60 4.50
CA ALA A 60 1.48 12.20 3.54
C ALA A 60 1.28 11.29 2.32
N ILE A 61 2.36 10.66 1.85
CA ILE A 61 2.29 9.67 0.76
C ILE A 61 1.45 8.46 1.19
N ALA A 62 1.72 7.90 2.37
CA ALA A 62 0.97 6.77 2.89
C ALA A 62 -0.52 7.09 3.02
N GLN A 63 -0.86 8.28 3.55
CA GLN A 63 -2.25 8.70 3.68
C GLN A 63 -2.95 8.82 2.32
N SER A 64 -2.30 9.45 1.32
CA SER A 64 -2.86 9.57 -0.04
C SER A 64 -3.17 8.20 -0.66
N ILE A 65 -2.28 7.22 -0.45
CA ILE A 65 -2.49 5.84 -0.93
C ILE A 65 -3.67 5.19 -0.18
N VAL A 66 -3.71 5.32 1.15
CA VAL A 66 -4.80 4.76 1.98
C VAL A 66 -6.16 5.35 1.61
N ASP A 67 -6.23 6.65 1.31
CA ASP A 67 -7.47 7.33 0.91
C ASP A 67 -8.04 6.78 -0.42
N ASN A 68 -7.19 6.15 -1.24
CA ASN A 68 -7.57 5.52 -2.51
C ASN A 68 -7.60 3.98 -2.43
N LEU A 69 -7.35 3.39 -1.26
CA LEU A 69 -7.26 1.95 -1.07
C LEU A 69 -8.63 1.33 -0.75
N ASP A 70 -9.12 0.48 -1.66
CA ASP A 70 -10.33 -0.32 -1.42
C ASP A 70 -9.98 -1.78 -1.10
N VAL A 71 -10.18 -2.18 0.15
CA VAL A 71 -9.94 -3.55 0.63
C VAL A 71 -11.12 -4.11 1.42
N ALA A 72 -12.29 -3.47 1.36
CA ALA A 72 -13.45 -3.84 2.16
C ALA A 72 -13.89 -5.30 1.95
N ALA A 73 -13.67 -5.86 0.76
CA ALA A 73 -14.00 -7.24 0.41
C ALA A 73 -13.26 -8.30 1.23
N VAL A 74 -12.16 -7.96 1.89
CA VAL A 74 -11.34 -8.88 2.69
C VAL A 74 -11.17 -8.43 4.15
N CYS A 75 -11.86 -7.37 4.56
CA CYS A 75 -11.86 -6.89 5.94
C CYS A 75 -13.03 -7.49 6.73
N GLU A 76 -12.76 -7.87 7.97
CA GLU A 76 -13.83 -8.18 8.93
C GLU A 76 -14.48 -6.86 9.43
N PRO A 77 -15.80 -6.85 9.72
CA PRO A 77 -16.53 -5.68 10.17
C PRO A 77 -16.18 -5.21 11.59
#